data_AF-A0AAW5KL35-F1
#
_entry.id   AF-A0AAW5KL35-F1
#
_cell.length_a   1.000
_cell.length_b   1.000
_cell.length_c   1.000
_cell.angle_alpha   90.00
_cell.angle_beta   90.00
_cell.angle_gamma   90.00
#
_symmetry.space_group_name_H-M   'P 1'
#
loop_
_entity.id
_entity.type
_entity.pdbx_description
1 polymer ?
#
loop_
_entity_poly.entity_id
_entity_poly.type
_entity_poly.pdbx_seq_one_letter_code
_entity_poly.pdbx_strand_id
1 'polypeptide(L)' 'MPKPVKMMILEDCPYCRQAFAREKELIAAHPEYGQVNIEVIEENREPEKTEGDDYWYVPTYFVGDN' A
#
# COMPACT_ATOMS: atom_id res chain seq x y z
N MET A 1 14.30 12.44 6.10
CA MET A 1 13.45 12.31 4.91
C MET A 1 12.39 11.26 5.22
N PRO A 2 11.11 11.45 4.85
CA PRO A 2 10.09 10.42 5.02
C PRO A 2 10.51 9.17 4.23
N LYS A 3 10.37 7.98 4.84
CA LYS A 3 10.64 6.73 4.14
C LYS A 3 9.54 6.51 3.10
N PRO A 4 9.87 6.10 1.86
CA PRO A 4 8.84 5.74 0.89
C PRO A 4 8.03 4.56 1.41
N VAL A 5 6.75 4.53 1.06
CA VAL A 5 5.86 3.40 1.36
C VAL A 5 5.21 2.96 0.05
N LYS A 6 5.25 1.67 -0.23
CA LYS A 6 4.49 1.07 -1.34
C LYS A 6 3.54 0.01 -0.82
N MET A 7 2.39 -0.12 -1.46
CA MET A 7 1.34 -1.07 -1.13
C MET A 7 0.95 -1.85 -2.38
N MET A 8 1.10 -3.18 -2.34
CA MET A 8 0.64 -4.03 -3.44
C MET A 8 -0.78 -4.47 -3.17
N ILE A 9 -1.59 -4.37 -4.22
CA ILE A 9 -3.01 -4.72 -4.19
C ILE A 9 -3.41 -5.53 -5.42
N LEU A 10 -4.57 -6.16 -5.29
CA LEU A 10 -5.40 -6.59 -6.40
C LEU A 10 -6.70 -5.79 -6.35
N GLU A 11 -7.15 -5.26 -7.49
CA GLU A 11 -8.39 -4.45 -7.58
C GLU A 11 -9.61 -5.20 -6.98
N ASP A 12 -9.71 -6.50 -7.24
CA ASP A 12 -10.82 -7.34 -6.80
C ASP A 12 -10.66 -7.87 -5.35
N CYS A 13 -9.53 -7.58 -4.68
CA CYS A 13 -9.28 -8.11 -3.34
C CYS A 13 -10.16 -7.42 -2.28
N PRO A 14 -11.03 -8.17 -1.55
CA PRO A 14 -11.86 -7.60 -0.50
C PRO A 14 -11.05 -7.09 0.69
N TYR A 15 -9.88 -7.67 0.96
CA TYR A 15 -9.00 -7.22 2.04
C TYR A 15 -8.25 -5.94 1.69
N CYS A 16 -7.92 -5.71 0.41
CA CYS A 16 -7.36 -4.44 -0.05
C CYS A 16 -8.37 -3.29 0.15
N ARG A 17 -9.64 -3.53 -0.19
CA ARG A 17 -10.73 -2.57 0.10
C ARG A 17 -10.87 -2.25 1.59
N GLN A 18 -10.73 -3.26 2.45
CA GLN A 18 -10.75 -3.05 3.90
C GLN A 18 -9.53 -2.25 4.38
N ALA A 19 -8.34 -2.49 3.80
CA ALA A 19 -7.14 -1.74 4.14
C ALA A 19 -7.32 -0.24 3.82
N PHE A 20 -7.80 0.11 2.63
CA PHE A 20 -8.09 1.51 2.29
C PHE A 20 -9.13 2.16 3.23
N ALA A 21 -10.16 1.41 3.63
CA ALA A 21 -11.14 1.92 4.59
C ALA A 21 -10.48 2.24 5.94
N ARG A 22 -9.57 1.37 6.41
CA ARG A 22 -8.83 1.56 7.66
C ARG A 22 -7.83 2.71 7.59
N GLU A 23 -7.14 2.88 6.46
CA GLU A 23 -6.30 4.04 6.24
C GLU A 23 -7.09 5.34 6.33
N LYS A 24 -8.27 5.39 5.69
CA LYS A 24 -9.15 6.56 5.75
C LYS A 24 -9.63 6.87 7.17
N GLU A 25 -10.03 5.83 7.92
CA GLU A 25 -10.41 5.98 9.33
C GLU A 25 -9.25 6.51 10.17
N LEU A 26 -8.03 5.98 9.93
CA LEU A 26 -6.82 6.37 10.66
C LEU A 26 -6.44 7.82 10.37
N ILE A 27 -6.48 8.26 9.11
CA ILE A 27 -6.21 9.64 8.71
C ILE A 27 -7.29 10.59 9.23
N ALA A 28 -8.55 10.16 9.29
CA ALA A 28 -9.62 10.98 9.85
C ALA A 28 -9.45 11.23 11.35
N ALA A 29 -8.97 10.22 12.10
CA ALA A 29 -8.65 10.34 13.52
C ALA A 29 -7.35 11.11 13.77
N HIS A 30 -6.37 10.96 12.88
CA HIS A 30 -5.02 11.50 12.98
C HIS A 30 -4.58 12.09 11.62
N PRO A 31 -4.97 13.35 11.33
CA PRO A 31 -4.69 13.99 10.05
C PRO A 31 -3.20 14.03 9.67
N GLU A 32 -2.31 14.01 10.66
CA GLU A 32 -0.86 13.95 10.49
C GLU A 32 -0.41 12.71 9.70
N TYR A 33 -1.13 11.60 9.76
CA TYR A 33 -0.79 10.39 9.00
C TYR A 33 -1.06 10.52 7.51
N GLY A 34 -1.90 11.47 7.09
CA GLY A 34 -2.10 11.79 5.68
C GLY A 34 -0.87 12.36 4.98
N GLN A 35 0.21 12.65 5.73
CA GLN A 35 1.50 13.06 5.18
C GLN A 35 2.33 11.89 4.63
N VAL A 36 1.97 10.65 4.97
CA VAL A 36 2.64 9.46 4.45
C VAL A 36 2.17 9.24 3.00
N ASN A 37 3.08 9.36 2.05
CA ASN A 37 2.78 9.05 0.66
C ASN A 37 2.92 7.53 0.45
N ILE A 38 1.80 6.86 0.18
CA ILE A 38 1.73 5.43 -0.11
C ILE A 38 1.53 5.28 -1.62
N GLU A 39 2.51 4.74 -2.32
CA GLU A 39 2.34 4.32 -3.71
C GLU A 39 1.54 3.02 -3.74
N VAL A 40 0.34 3.07 -4.32
CA VAL A 40 -0.50 1.88 -4.52
C VAL A 40 -0.14 1.27 -5.86
N ILE A 41 0.28 0.00 -5.85
CA ILE A 41 0.71 -0.77 -7.01
C ILE A 41 -0.31 -1.88 -7.23
N GLU A 42 -0.92 -1.92 -8.41
CA GLU A 42 -1.81 -3.01 -8.81
C GLU A 42 -0.97 -4.09 -9.50
N GLU A 43 -0.81 -5.25 -8.86
CA GLU A 43 0.21 -6.22 -9.26
C GLU A 43 -0.05 -6.89 -10.63
N ASN A 44 -1.32 -6.98 -11.07
CA ASN A 44 -1.65 -7.54 -12.39
C ASN A 44 -1.44 -6.53 -13.52
N ARG A 45 -1.64 -5.24 -13.23
CA ARG A 45 -1.51 -4.15 -14.21
C ARG A 45 -0.09 -3.62 -14.32
N GLU A 46 0.67 -3.67 -13.23
CA GLU A 46 2.02 -3.12 -13.10
C GLU A 46 3.03 -4.18 -12.57
N PRO A 47 3.15 -5.37 -13.20
CA PRO A 47 4.00 -6.45 -12.73
C PRO A 47 5.49 -6.06 -12.64
N GLU A 48 5.93 -5.09 -13.44
CA GLU A 48 7.29 -4.55 -13.42
C GLU A 48 7.62 -3.80 -12.11
N LYS A 49 6.60 -3.32 -11.39
CA LYS A 49 6.80 -2.60 -10.12
C LYS A 49 6.89 -3.54 -8.91
N THR A 50 6.45 -4.78 -9.08
CA THR A 50 6.49 -5.85 -8.07
C THR A 50 7.65 -6.82 -8.30
N GLU A 51 8.39 -6.65 -9.40
CA GLU A 51 9.52 -7.49 -9.75
C GLU A 51 10.63 -7.41 -8.68
N GLY A 52 11.00 -8.55 -8.11
CA GLY A 52 12.05 -8.65 -7.09
C GLY A 52 11.57 -8.44 -5.65
N ASP A 53 10.31 -8.07 -5.43
CA ASP A 53 9.73 -8.03 -4.10
C ASP A 53 9.34 -9.43 -3.60
N ASP A 54 9.68 -9.75 -2.35
CA ASP A 54 9.33 -11.01 -1.70
C ASP A 54 8.04 -10.85 -0.89
N TYR A 55 6.90 -11.13 -1.53
CA TYR A 55 5.59 -11.16 -0.88
C TYR A 55 4.68 -12.20 -1.56
N TRP A 56 3.69 -12.72 -0.82
CA TRP A 56 2.81 -13.80 -1.29
C TRP A 56 1.32 -13.46 -1.25
N TYR A 57 0.93 -12.44 -0.46
CA TYR A 57 -0.47 -12.05 -0.28
C TYR A 57 -0.63 -10.54 -0.40
N VAL A 58 -1.80 -10.12 -0.85
CA VAL A 58 -2.24 -8.72 -0.82
C VAL A 58 -3.40 -8.52 0.16
N PRO A 59 -3.52 -7.37 0.84
CA PRO A 59 -2.62 -6.21 0.73
C PRO A 59 -1.29 -6.42 1.49
N THR A 60 -0.19 -5.93 0.92
CA THR A 60 1.15 -5.90 1.57
C THR A 60 1.75 -4.51 1.47
N TYR A 61 2.37 -4.03 2.56
CA TYR A 61 3.07 -2.74 2.61
C TYR A 61 4.58 -2.96 2.78
N PHE A 62 5.37 -2.21 2.03
CA PHE A 62 6.81 -2.06 2.25
C PHE A 62 7.15 -0.64 2.68
N VAL A 63 8.11 -0.51 3.59
CA VAL A 63 8.54 0.78 4.15
C VAL A 63 10.05 0.92 3.98
N GLY A 64 10.46 1.96 3.25
CA GLY A 64 11.85 2.19 2.88
C GLY A 64 12.22 1.56 1.54
N ASP A 65 13.45 1.84 1.13
CA ASP A 65 14.10 1.19 -0.01
C ASP A 65 14.72 -0.11 0.52
N ASN A 66 14.16 -1.27 0.15
CA ASN A 66 14.82 -2.55 0.37
C ASN A 66 15.93 -2.73 -0.66
#